data_AF-A0AAD9BWW4-F1
#
_entry.id   AF-A0AAD9BWW4-F1
#
_cell.length_a   1.000
_cell.length_b   1.000
_cell.length_c   1.000
_cell.angle_alpha   90.00
_cell.angle_beta   90.00
_cell.angle_gamma   90.00
#
_symmetry.space_group_name_H-M   'P 1'
#
loop_
_entity.id
_entity.type
_entity.pdbx_description
1 polymer ?
#
loop_
_entity_poly.entity_id
_entity_poly.type
_entity_poly.pdbx_seq_one_letter_code
_entity_poly.pdbx_strand_id
1 'polypeptide(L)'
;MKRSNIITIALSSLPPPRLLPPAIYSMDSSVLDRDDVQRLKELIPTEEELSLIKEAKALNPHSPLAPAELCLLTLGEIPHLNSRLQLWAFALDYDSLEREVAEPLFHLKLAMEQLAASQTFRCILATVLAIGNFLNGCKARGFELSYLGKLSQVRDTNTRQPLLLHVCVLLLQLYPQSSDLYSDITAVTKAGKFDYSLVQSNLSQLEALCKASWEQLKILDKAEKKTKDRNEKKRGGGSDALASEGSLRHRLPKIFKECEERLKVLKAVHRRVINRFHSFLLFLGYSRAMVRDTKAEDFCKTISNFSLEYRSTRQAVLMQRERERQKSGSESPGPNTPVGRRKRQQTPTEENEEQCKLEEVLKTPDFNLRRDSSLPRNRRRVTDIKGPFSRKMKW
;
A
#
# COMPACT_ATOMS: atom_id res chain seq x y z
N MET A 1 -14.31 26.90 33.88
CA MET A 1 -15.28 25.80 33.75
C MET A 1 -14.93 24.83 32.60
N LYS A 2 -14.93 25.22 31.31
CA LYS A 2 -14.74 24.26 30.19
C LYS A 2 -13.41 23.48 30.19
N ARG A 3 -12.27 24.13 30.45
CA ARG A 3 -10.94 23.47 30.44
C ARG A 3 -10.69 22.56 31.64
N SER A 4 -11.08 22.98 32.84
CA SER A 4 -11.00 22.13 34.06
C SER A 4 -11.86 20.86 33.94
N ASN A 5 -13.04 20.94 33.30
CA ASN A 5 -13.86 19.76 33.04
C ASN A 5 -13.20 18.78 32.05
N ILE A 6 -12.56 19.29 30.99
CA ILE A 6 -11.80 18.46 30.05
C ILE A 6 -10.66 17.72 30.76
N ILE A 7 -9.90 18.43 31.60
CA ILE A 7 -8.80 17.83 32.38
C ILE A 7 -9.34 16.77 33.33
N THR A 8 -10.47 17.04 34.01
CA THR A 8 -11.09 16.10 34.95
C THR A 8 -11.60 14.84 34.24
N ILE A 9 -12.16 14.98 33.04
CA ILE A 9 -12.57 13.84 32.21
C ILE A 9 -11.33 13.04 31.78
N ALA A 10 -10.29 13.70 31.28
CA ALA A 10 -9.07 13.02 30.86
C ALA A 10 -8.38 12.29 32.04
N LEU A 11 -8.41 12.88 33.24
CA LEU A 11 -7.92 12.28 34.48
C LEU A 11 -8.62 10.98 34.88
N SER A 12 -9.87 10.76 34.48
CA SER A 12 -10.57 9.49 34.76
C SER A 12 -9.95 8.29 34.03
N SER A 13 -9.26 8.56 32.93
CA SER A 13 -8.60 7.55 32.08
C SER A 13 -7.10 7.44 32.32
N LEU A 14 -6.48 8.44 32.96
CA LEU A 14 -5.05 8.47 33.19
C LEU A 14 -4.68 7.84 34.53
N PRO A 15 -3.46 7.28 34.66
CA PRO A 15 -2.92 6.87 35.94
C PRO A 15 -2.91 8.04 36.95
N PRO A 16 -2.89 7.75 38.26
CA PRO A 16 -2.78 8.78 39.29
C PRO A 16 -1.63 9.74 39.02
N PRO A 17 -1.80 11.08 39.20
CA PRO A 17 -0.81 12.09 38.83
C PRO A 17 0.62 11.81 39.32
N ARG A 18 0.76 11.22 40.53
CA ARG A 18 2.04 10.81 41.12
C ARG A 18 2.86 9.83 40.27
N LEU A 19 2.20 9.03 39.42
CA LEU A 19 2.85 8.04 38.54
C LEU A 19 3.25 8.64 37.20
N LEU A 20 2.73 9.81 36.83
CA LEU A 20 3.00 10.43 35.53
C LEU A 20 4.46 10.86 35.37
N PRO A 21 5.09 11.60 36.32
CA PRO A 21 6.49 11.99 36.17
C PRO A 21 7.43 10.80 35.96
N PRO A 22 7.47 9.76 36.83
CA PRO A 22 8.40 8.65 36.63
C PRO A 22 8.13 7.90 35.32
N ALA A 23 6.86 7.74 34.91
CA ALA A 23 6.51 7.11 33.64
C ALA A 23 6.99 7.94 32.43
N ILE A 24 6.85 9.27 32.47
CA ILE A 24 7.34 10.18 31.41
C ILE A 24 8.87 10.22 31.36
N TYR A 25 9.54 10.22 32.52
CA TYR A 25 11.01 10.19 32.59
C TYR A 25 11.61 8.86 32.12
N SER A 26 10.87 7.76 32.22
CA SER A 26 11.32 6.43 31.82
C SER A 26 10.70 5.92 30.52
N MET A 27 9.75 6.68 29.93
CA MET A 27 8.94 6.30 28.77
C MET A 27 8.35 4.90 28.95
N ASP A 28 7.78 4.66 30.13
CA ASP A 28 7.29 3.34 30.54
C ASP A 28 5.91 3.05 29.92
N SER A 29 5.93 2.23 28.87
CA SER A 29 4.73 1.79 28.15
C SER A 29 3.84 0.82 28.95
N SER A 30 4.27 0.36 30.12
CA SER A 30 3.42 -0.44 31.03
C SER A 30 2.51 0.43 31.90
N VAL A 31 2.85 1.71 32.05
CA VAL A 31 2.10 2.67 32.86
C VAL A 31 1.31 3.64 31.99
N LEU A 32 1.87 4.10 30.88
CA LEU A 32 1.19 4.99 29.93
C LEU A 32 1.24 4.39 28.54
N ASP A 33 0.08 4.17 27.94
CA ASP A 33 -0.03 3.70 26.58
C ASP A 33 0.06 4.86 25.56
N ARG A 34 -0.07 4.51 24.28
CA ARG A 34 -0.04 5.47 23.18
C ARG A 34 -1.13 6.55 23.29
N ASP A 35 -2.33 6.16 23.69
CA ASP A 35 -3.46 7.07 23.77
C ASP A 35 -3.33 7.97 25.00
N ASP A 36 -2.75 7.47 26.10
CA ASP A 36 -2.40 8.24 27.29
C ASP A 36 -1.40 9.34 26.95
N VAL A 37 -0.34 9.00 26.20
CA VAL A 37 0.67 9.98 25.75
C VAL A 37 0.04 11.05 24.86
N GLN A 38 -0.87 10.66 23.96
CA GLN A 38 -1.57 11.62 23.11
C GLN A 38 -2.50 12.53 23.91
N ARG A 39 -3.23 12.00 24.90
CA ARG A 39 -4.03 12.79 25.84
C ARG A 39 -3.17 13.75 26.66
N LEU A 40 -2.02 13.30 27.16
CA LEU A 40 -1.07 14.14 27.91
C LEU A 40 -0.53 15.32 27.08
N LYS A 41 -0.37 15.15 25.76
CA LYS A 41 0.02 16.26 24.87
C LYS A 41 -1.04 17.36 24.78
N GLU A 42 -2.32 17.02 24.92
CA GLU A 42 -3.43 17.98 24.94
C GLU A 42 -3.58 18.67 26.29
N LEU A 43 -3.10 18.02 27.36
CA LEU A 43 -3.15 18.49 28.74
C LEU A 43 -1.91 19.27 29.19
N ILE A 44 -1.01 19.65 28.27
CA ILE A 44 0.16 20.44 28.62
C ILE A 44 -0.31 21.76 29.27
N PRO A 45 0.09 22.04 30.52
CA PRO A 45 -0.34 23.24 31.24
C PRO A 45 0.31 24.49 30.62
N THR A 46 -0.42 25.60 30.57
CA THR A 46 0.15 26.90 30.17
C THR A 46 0.91 27.54 31.34
N GLU A 47 1.82 28.48 31.03
CA GLU A 47 2.56 29.21 32.08
C GLU A 47 1.63 30.02 32.99
N GLU A 48 0.56 30.59 32.43
CA GLU A 48 -0.48 31.30 33.18
C GLU A 48 -1.21 30.37 34.16
N GLU A 49 -1.61 29.17 33.70
CA GLU A 49 -2.27 28.16 34.53
C GLU A 49 -1.36 27.72 35.69
N LEU A 50 -0.08 27.46 35.41
CA LEU A 50 0.88 27.09 36.46
C LEU A 50 1.11 28.22 37.46
N SER A 51 1.14 29.47 37.00
CA SER A 51 1.35 30.62 37.87
C SER A 51 0.19 30.82 38.82
N LEU A 52 -1.05 30.76 38.31
CA LEU A 52 -2.27 30.88 39.12
C LEU A 52 -2.37 29.74 40.16
N ILE A 53 -2.07 28.50 39.78
CA ILE A 53 -2.10 27.36 40.70
C ILE A 53 -1.03 27.52 41.80
N LYS A 54 0.17 27.99 41.46
CA LYS A 54 1.25 28.24 42.43
C LYS A 54 0.90 29.38 43.39
N GLU A 55 0.31 30.46 42.90
CA GLU A 55 -0.14 31.59 43.71
C GLU A 55 -1.25 31.17 44.69
N ALA A 56 -2.27 30.44 44.20
CA ALA A 56 -3.35 29.92 45.02
C ALA A 56 -2.83 28.98 46.14
N LYS A 57 -1.86 28.12 45.82
CA LYS A 57 -1.20 27.24 46.79
C LYS A 57 -0.34 28.01 47.80
N ALA A 58 0.28 29.11 47.39
CA ALA A 58 1.07 29.97 48.28
C ALA A 58 0.17 30.77 49.25
N LEU A 59 -0.98 31.24 48.77
CA LEU A 59 -1.97 31.95 49.59
C LEU A 59 -2.66 31.04 50.61
N ASN A 60 -2.91 29.77 50.25
CA ASN A 60 -3.58 28.79 51.12
C ASN A 60 -2.81 27.47 51.23
N PRO A 61 -1.67 27.42 51.96
CA PRO A 61 -0.80 26.24 52.01
C PRO A 61 -1.45 24.98 52.60
N HIS A 62 -2.47 25.15 53.45
CA HIS A 62 -3.17 24.06 54.13
C HIS A 62 -4.39 23.54 53.36
N SER A 63 -4.81 24.20 52.28
CA SER A 63 -5.94 23.73 51.46
C SER A 63 -5.44 22.73 50.41
N PRO A 64 -6.09 21.56 50.26
CA PRO A 64 -5.77 20.65 49.17
C PRO A 64 -6.17 21.26 47.82
N LEU A 65 -5.34 21.07 46.80
CA LEU A 65 -5.66 21.41 45.42
C LEU A 65 -6.71 20.43 44.87
N ALA A 66 -7.56 20.91 43.96
CA ALA A 66 -8.47 20.04 43.23
C ALA A 66 -7.69 19.04 42.35
N PRO A 67 -8.26 17.87 42.00
CA PRO A 67 -7.57 16.86 41.21
C PRO A 67 -6.99 17.37 39.89
N ALA A 68 -7.72 18.25 39.18
CA ALA A 68 -7.25 18.89 37.95
C ALA A 68 -6.04 19.79 38.17
N GLU A 69 -6.06 20.62 39.22
CA GLU A 69 -4.96 21.53 39.58
C GLU A 69 -3.73 20.76 40.03
N LEU A 70 -3.91 19.70 40.82
CA LEU A 70 -2.83 18.81 41.24
C LEU A 70 -2.16 18.14 40.02
N CYS A 71 -2.94 17.70 39.04
CA CYS A 71 -2.41 17.12 37.81
C CYS A 71 -1.61 18.12 36.99
N LEU A 72 -2.17 19.31 36.71
CA LEU A 72 -1.47 20.35 35.96
C LEU A 72 -0.18 20.78 36.67
N LEU A 73 -0.21 20.94 38.00
CA LEU A 73 0.97 21.26 38.77
C LEU A 73 2.04 20.16 38.65
N THR A 74 1.64 18.89 38.79
CA THR A 74 2.55 17.73 38.67
C THR A 74 3.18 17.65 37.28
N LEU A 75 2.40 17.89 36.22
CA LEU A 75 2.92 17.95 34.85
C LEU A 75 3.85 19.15 34.63
N GLY A 76 3.52 20.31 35.20
CA GLY A 76 4.33 21.53 35.10
C GLY A 76 5.67 21.47 35.83
N GLU A 77 5.85 20.53 36.77
CA GLU A 77 7.13 20.26 37.42
C GLU A 77 8.10 19.48 36.52
N ILE A 78 7.61 18.86 35.44
CA ILE A 78 8.43 18.09 34.50
C ILE A 78 9.14 19.05 33.53
N PRO A 79 10.49 19.12 33.54
CA PRO A 79 11.22 20.01 32.67
C PRO A 79 11.11 19.55 31.22
N HIS A 80 10.80 20.50 30.34
CA HIS A 80 10.62 20.25 28.91
C HIS A 80 9.59 19.15 28.60
N LEU A 81 8.50 19.11 29.38
CA LEU A 81 7.41 18.14 29.21
C LEU A 81 6.97 17.98 27.75
N ASN A 82 6.77 19.08 27.03
CA ASN A 82 6.35 19.06 25.63
C ASN A 82 7.34 18.27 24.76
N SER A 83 8.64 18.59 24.84
CA SER A 83 9.69 17.87 24.10
C SER A 83 9.70 16.38 24.47
N ARG A 84 9.60 16.02 25.76
CA ARG A 84 9.59 14.61 26.19
C ARG A 84 8.41 13.84 25.64
N LEU A 85 7.20 14.41 25.71
CA LEU A 85 5.99 13.80 25.17
C LEU A 85 6.02 13.70 23.63
N GLN A 86 6.58 14.70 22.94
CA GLN A 86 6.77 14.64 21.48
C GLN A 86 7.71 13.50 21.07
N LEU A 87 8.84 13.36 21.76
CA LEU A 87 9.80 12.27 21.52
C LEU A 87 9.17 10.90 21.79
N TRP A 88 8.44 10.78 22.89
CA TRP A 88 7.79 9.51 23.24
C TRP A 88 6.71 9.14 22.24
N ALA A 89 5.83 10.09 21.88
CA ALA A 89 4.80 9.87 20.87
C ALA A 89 5.41 9.42 19.54
N PHE A 90 6.47 10.08 19.07
CA PHE A 90 7.17 9.67 17.85
C PHE A 90 7.72 8.24 17.95
N ALA A 91 8.34 7.88 19.08
CA ALA A 91 8.87 6.53 19.28
C ALA A 91 7.76 5.46 19.27
N LEU A 92 6.58 5.77 19.82
CA LEU A 92 5.42 4.87 19.82
C LEU A 92 4.76 4.75 18.44
N ASP A 93 4.69 5.85 17.68
CA ASP A 93 4.00 5.90 16.40
C ASP A 93 4.86 5.44 15.21
N TYR A 94 6.20 5.42 15.35
CA TYR A 94 7.13 5.22 14.23
C TYR A 94 6.82 3.97 13.40
N ASP A 95 6.61 2.82 14.04
CA ASP A 95 6.35 1.56 13.34
C ASP A 95 5.02 1.59 12.56
N SER A 96 4.01 2.31 13.07
CA SER A 96 2.75 2.50 12.35
C SER A 96 2.94 3.40 11.13
N LEU A 97 3.61 4.54 11.32
CA LEU A 97 3.90 5.50 10.26
C LEU A 97 4.77 4.88 9.15
N GLU A 98 5.75 4.04 9.51
CA GLU A 98 6.54 3.30 8.55
C GLU A 98 5.67 2.30 7.76
N ARG A 99 4.81 1.55 8.46
CA ARG A 99 3.93 0.55 7.83
C ARG A 99 2.95 1.18 6.84
N GLU A 100 2.38 2.33 7.17
CA GLU A 100 1.50 3.10 6.28
C GLU A 100 2.14 3.46 4.93
N VAL A 101 3.47 3.54 4.87
CA VAL A 101 4.22 3.75 3.63
C VAL A 101 4.69 2.43 3.03
N ALA A 102 5.18 1.51 3.85
CA ALA A 102 5.80 0.26 3.39
C ALA A 102 4.80 -0.71 2.77
N GLU A 103 3.61 -0.88 3.37
CA GLU A 103 2.61 -1.85 2.92
C GLU A 103 2.06 -1.54 1.51
N PRO A 104 1.69 -0.30 1.17
CA PRO A 104 1.29 0.05 -0.19
C PRO A 104 2.38 -0.24 -1.23
N LEU A 105 3.63 0.08 -0.91
CA LEU A 105 4.77 -0.15 -1.81
C LEU A 105 5.04 -1.65 -2.01
N PHE A 106 4.90 -2.45 -0.95
CA PHE A 106 5.00 -3.91 -1.04
C PHE A 106 3.92 -4.48 -1.98
N HIS A 107 2.67 -4.07 -1.80
CA HIS A 107 1.57 -4.54 -2.65
C HIS A 107 1.72 -4.09 -4.10
N LEU A 108 2.16 -2.85 -4.36
CA LEU A 108 2.43 -2.39 -5.72
C LEU A 108 3.55 -3.20 -6.39
N LYS A 109 4.63 -3.49 -5.65
CA LYS A 109 5.73 -4.33 -6.14
C LYS A 109 5.21 -5.72 -6.53
N LEU A 110 4.47 -6.36 -5.62
CA LEU A 110 3.94 -7.70 -5.84
C LEU A 110 2.88 -7.74 -6.95
N ALA A 111 2.07 -6.69 -7.08
CA ALA A 111 1.10 -6.54 -8.17
C ALA A 111 1.77 -6.59 -9.55
N MET A 112 2.89 -5.88 -9.72
CA MET A 112 3.67 -5.94 -10.96
C MET A 112 4.25 -7.33 -11.22
N GLU A 113 4.77 -8.00 -10.18
CA GLU A 113 5.30 -9.37 -10.29
C GLU A 113 4.21 -10.38 -10.69
N GLN A 114 3.03 -10.31 -10.07
CA GLN A 114 1.89 -11.17 -10.38
C GLN A 114 1.39 -10.96 -11.81
N LEU A 115 1.25 -9.71 -12.26
CA LEU A 115 0.82 -9.41 -13.63
C LEU A 115 1.84 -9.87 -14.68
N ALA A 116 3.13 -9.67 -14.42
CA ALA A 116 4.18 -10.11 -15.33
C ALA A 116 4.26 -11.64 -15.44
N ALA A 117 4.05 -12.34 -14.32
CA ALA A 117 4.11 -13.80 -14.27
C ALA A 117 2.85 -14.48 -14.84
N SER A 118 1.67 -13.85 -14.70
CA SER A 118 0.39 -14.46 -15.08
C SER A 118 0.32 -14.81 -16.56
N GLN A 119 0.30 -16.11 -16.86
CA GLN A 119 0.08 -16.61 -18.21
C GLN A 119 -1.35 -16.33 -18.68
N THR A 120 -2.33 -16.49 -17.78
CA THR A 120 -3.74 -16.19 -18.05
C THR A 120 -3.94 -14.74 -18.45
N PHE A 121 -3.32 -13.79 -17.75
CA PHE A 121 -3.38 -12.37 -18.14
C PHE A 121 -2.85 -12.14 -19.55
N ARG A 122 -1.69 -12.73 -19.89
CA ARG A 122 -1.11 -12.63 -21.24
C ARG A 122 -2.03 -13.22 -22.32
N CYS A 123 -2.63 -14.39 -22.06
CA CYS A 123 -3.57 -15.03 -22.98
C CYS A 123 -4.85 -14.18 -23.18
N ILE A 124 -5.36 -13.55 -22.11
CA ILE A 124 -6.48 -12.61 -22.19
C ILE A 124 -6.12 -11.43 -23.10
N LEU A 125 -4.98 -10.78 -22.87
CA LEU A 125 -4.55 -9.63 -23.69
C LEU A 125 -4.39 -10.02 -25.16
N ALA A 126 -3.79 -11.18 -25.45
CA ALA A 126 -3.65 -11.67 -26.82
C ALA A 126 -5.01 -11.93 -27.49
N THR A 127 -5.95 -12.55 -26.76
CA THR A 127 -7.30 -12.86 -27.26
C THR A 127 -8.07 -11.58 -27.56
N VAL A 128 -8.03 -10.59 -26.65
CA VAL A 128 -8.68 -9.28 -26.86
C VAL A 128 -8.08 -8.56 -28.06
N LEU A 129 -6.75 -8.55 -28.20
CA LEU A 129 -6.07 -7.92 -29.33
C LEU A 129 -6.48 -8.56 -30.66
N ALA A 130 -6.51 -9.89 -30.73
CA ALA A 130 -6.88 -10.61 -31.94
C ALA A 130 -8.33 -10.38 -32.34
N ILE A 131 -9.27 -10.46 -31.39
CA ILE A 131 -10.68 -10.14 -31.64
C ILE A 131 -10.81 -8.68 -32.11
N GLY A 132 -10.14 -7.74 -31.43
CA GLY A 132 -10.16 -6.33 -31.81
C GLY A 132 -9.61 -6.08 -33.22
N ASN A 133 -8.49 -6.70 -33.59
CA ASN A 133 -7.91 -6.60 -34.93
C ASN A 133 -8.84 -7.17 -35.99
N PHE A 134 -9.44 -8.33 -35.72
CA PHE A 134 -10.39 -8.97 -36.62
C PHE A 134 -11.64 -8.11 -36.84
N LEU A 135 -12.31 -7.69 -35.76
CA LEU A 135 -13.54 -6.90 -35.83
C LEU A 135 -13.33 -5.52 -36.48
N ASN A 136 -12.17 -4.91 -36.30
CA ASN A 136 -11.87 -3.58 -36.87
C ASN A 136 -11.14 -3.65 -38.22
N GLY A 137 -10.86 -4.85 -38.75
CA GLY A 137 -10.10 -5.03 -39.99
C GLY A 137 -8.70 -4.38 -39.94
N CYS A 138 -8.08 -4.30 -38.76
CA CYS A 138 -6.83 -3.59 -38.55
C CYS A 138 -5.71 -4.51 -38.05
N LYS A 139 -4.47 -3.98 -38.02
CA LYS A 139 -3.28 -4.70 -37.56
C LYS A 139 -2.60 -3.94 -36.43
N ALA A 140 -3.36 -3.66 -35.36
CA ALA A 140 -2.81 -3.05 -34.17
C ALA A 140 -1.83 -4.02 -33.47
N ARG A 141 -0.77 -3.48 -32.88
CA ARG A 141 0.24 -4.24 -32.14
C ARG A 141 -0.06 -4.34 -30.63
N GLY A 142 -1.10 -3.66 -30.18
CA GLY A 142 -1.50 -3.56 -28.79
C GLY A 142 -2.67 -2.61 -28.62
N PHE A 143 -3.19 -2.53 -27.40
CA PHE A 143 -4.25 -1.62 -27.00
C PHE A 143 -3.98 -1.13 -25.59
N GLU A 144 -4.58 -0.01 -25.21
CA GLU A 144 -4.46 0.53 -23.86
C GLU A 144 -5.26 -0.31 -22.86
N LEU A 145 -4.67 -0.66 -21.71
CA LEU A 145 -5.31 -1.52 -20.71
C LEU A 145 -6.60 -0.93 -20.13
N SER A 146 -6.80 0.38 -20.21
CA SER A 146 -8.07 1.03 -19.84
C SER A 146 -9.26 0.49 -20.65
N TYR A 147 -9.03 -0.05 -21.85
CA TYR A 147 -10.06 -0.68 -22.68
C TYR A 147 -10.63 -1.95 -22.06
N LEU A 148 -9.90 -2.63 -21.16
CA LEU A 148 -10.42 -3.83 -20.48
C LEU A 148 -11.73 -3.55 -19.74
N GLY A 149 -11.90 -2.35 -19.17
CA GLY A 149 -13.15 -1.94 -18.51
C GLY A 149 -14.34 -1.69 -19.46
N LYS A 150 -14.10 -1.69 -20.78
CA LYS A 150 -15.14 -1.48 -21.80
C LYS A 150 -15.65 -2.79 -22.40
N LEU A 151 -14.96 -3.91 -22.18
CA LEU A 151 -15.32 -5.21 -22.77
C LEU A 151 -16.71 -5.71 -22.37
N SER A 152 -17.18 -5.34 -21.17
CA SER A 152 -18.53 -5.67 -20.71
C SER A 152 -19.62 -4.74 -21.25
N GLN A 153 -19.23 -3.61 -21.86
CA GLN A 153 -20.15 -2.58 -22.36
C GLN A 153 -20.47 -2.78 -23.85
N VAL A 154 -19.48 -3.22 -24.63
CA VAL A 154 -19.65 -3.54 -26.04
C VAL A 154 -20.46 -4.82 -26.16
N ARG A 155 -21.52 -4.81 -26.99
CA ARG A 155 -22.41 -5.97 -27.20
C ARG A 155 -22.47 -6.34 -28.67
N ASP A 156 -22.65 -7.62 -28.97
CA ASP A 156 -22.91 -8.07 -30.34
C ASP A 156 -24.31 -7.67 -30.80
N THR A 157 -24.52 -7.65 -32.12
CA THR A 157 -25.77 -7.21 -32.75
C THR A 157 -26.87 -8.25 -32.68
N ASN A 158 -26.51 -9.54 -32.62
CA ASN A 158 -27.45 -10.64 -32.80
C ASN A 158 -28.02 -11.11 -31.46
N THR A 159 -27.14 -11.44 -30.51
CA THR A 159 -27.49 -12.02 -29.21
C THR A 159 -27.46 -11.01 -28.06
N ARG A 160 -26.98 -9.79 -28.31
CA ARG A 160 -26.79 -8.69 -27.33
C ARG A 160 -25.92 -9.08 -26.13
N GLN A 161 -25.08 -10.10 -26.28
CA GLN A 161 -24.10 -10.54 -25.31
C GLN A 161 -22.89 -9.60 -25.28
N PRO A 162 -22.27 -9.40 -24.10
CA PRO A 162 -21.08 -8.58 -23.99
C PRO A 162 -19.88 -9.19 -24.72
N LEU A 163 -19.00 -8.34 -25.26
CA LEU A 163 -17.74 -8.76 -25.89
C LEU A 163 -16.87 -9.60 -24.95
N LEU A 164 -16.91 -9.30 -23.64
CA LEU A 164 -16.24 -10.10 -22.61
C LEU A 164 -16.67 -11.58 -22.63
N LEU A 165 -17.94 -11.89 -22.94
CA LEU A 165 -18.41 -13.27 -23.05
C LEU A 165 -17.70 -13.99 -24.20
N HIS A 166 -17.67 -13.36 -25.38
CA HIS A 166 -16.99 -13.90 -26.56
C HIS A 166 -15.49 -14.11 -26.31
N VAL A 167 -14.84 -13.14 -25.65
CA VAL A 167 -13.44 -13.27 -25.21
C VAL A 167 -13.27 -14.49 -24.30
N CYS A 168 -14.14 -14.68 -23.31
CA CYS A 168 -14.05 -15.82 -22.38
C CYS A 168 -14.26 -17.16 -23.10
N VAL A 169 -15.25 -17.25 -24.00
CA VAL A 169 -15.53 -18.47 -24.77
C VAL A 169 -14.32 -18.88 -25.62
N LEU A 170 -13.77 -17.92 -26.36
CA LEU A 170 -12.62 -18.15 -27.25
C LEU A 170 -11.35 -18.44 -26.46
N LEU A 171 -11.12 -17.72 -25.37
CA LEU A 171 -10.00 -17.97 -24.47
C LEU A 171 -10.05 -19.40 -23.90
N LEU A 172 -11.23 -19.89 -23.48
CA LEU A 172 -11.38 -21.26 -22.96
C LEU A 172 -11.28 -22.33 -24.05
N GLN A 173 -11.48 -21.98 -25.33
CA GLN A 173 -11.23 -22.90 -26.45
C GLN A 173 -9.74 -22.99 -26.78
N LEU A 174 -9.05 -21.85 -26.85
CA LEU A 174 -7.64 -21.77 -27.24
C LEU A 174 -6.68 -22.08 -26.08
N TYR A 175 -7.05 -21.67 -24.88
CA TYR A 175 -6.26 -21.82 -23.66
C TYR A 175 -7.12 -22.43 -22.54
N PRO A 176 -7.45 -23.74 -22.61
CA PRO A 176 -8.27 -24.42 -21.60
C PRO A 176 -7.66 -24.39 -20.19
N GLN A 177 -6.33 -24.28 -20.11
CA GLN A 177 -5.57 -24.18 -18.86
C GLN A 177 -5.59 -22.76 -18.25
N SER A 178 -6.31 -21.81 -18.86
CA SER A 178 -6.48 -20.47 -18.29
C SER A 178 -7.17 -20.53 -16.93
N SER A 179 -6.57 -19.88 -15.96
CA SER A 179 -6.99 -19.85 -14.55
C SER A 179 -8.01 -18.74 -14.25
N ASP A 180 -8.45 -18.66 -12.99
CA ASP A 180 -9.18 -17.50 -12.49
C ASP A 180 -8.23 -16.33 -12.23
N LEU A 181 -8.19 -15.37 -13.16
CA LEU A 181 -7.29 -14.23 -13.09
C LEU A 181 -7.40 -13.48 -11.75
N TYR A 182 -8.62 -13.27 -11.22
CA TYR A 182 -8.82 -12.51 -9.99
C TYR A 182 -8.11 -13.15 -8.79
N SER A 183 -8.14 -14.48 -8.72
CA SER A 183 -7.45 -15.24 -7.67
C SER A 183 -5.92 -15.18 -7.82
N ASP A 184 -5.40 -15.04 -9.04
CA ASP A 184 -3.96 -14.98 -9.30
C ASP A 184 -3.35 -13.60 -9.01
N ILE A 185 -4.15 -12.53 -9.03
CA ILE A 185 -3.66 -11.14 -8.95
C ILE A 185 -4.10 -10.40 -7.68
N THR A 186 -4.27 -11.11 -6.57
CA THR A 186 -4.74 -10.54 -5.29
C THR A 186 -3.96 -9.29 -4.82
N ALA A 187 -2.67 -9.17 -5.16
CA ALA A 187 -1.88 -8.00 -4.81
C ALA A 187 -2.29 -6.76 -5.62
N VAL A 188 -2.75 -6.92 -6.86
CA VAL A 188 -3.29 -5.83 -7.69
C VAL A 188 -4.54 -5.25 -7.03
N THR A 189 -5.46 -6.09 -6.55
CA THR A 189 -6.65 -5.64 -5.82
C THR A 189 -6.31 -4.87 -4.55
N LYS A 190 -5.29 -5.32 -3.79
CA LYS A 190 -4.81 -4.59 -2.61
C LYS A 190 -4.14 -3.26 -3.00
N ALA A 191 -3.25 -3.29 -3.99
CA ALA A 191 -2.52 -2.12 -4.48
C ALA A 191 -3.47 -1.01 -4.99
N GLY A 192 -4.62 -1.38 -5.56
CA GLY A 192 -5.65 -0.43 -6.00
C GLY A 192 -6.43 0.26 -4.89
N LYS A 193 -6.30 -0.16 -3.62
CA LYS A 193 -7.00 0.48 -2.49
C LYS A 193 -6.25 1.65 -1.87
N PHE A 194 -4.94 1.76 -2.13
CA PHE A 194 -4.10 2.79 -1.54
C PHE A 194 -4.08 4.04 -2.42
N ASP A 195 -3.90 5.21 -1.79
CA ASP A 195 -3.61 6.47 -2.48
C ASP A 195 -2.10 6.73 -2.42
N TYR A 196 -1.41 6.66 -3.56
CA TYR A 196 0.04 6.82 -3.60
C TYR A 196 0.49 8.28 -3.44
N SER A 197 -0.41 9.25 -3.61
CA SER A 197 -0.17 10.65 -3.26
C SER A 197 -0.11 10.80 -1.74
N LEU A 198 -1.02 10.14 -1.04
CA LEU A 198 -1.01 10.07 0.43
C LEU A 198 0.24 9.34 0.94
N VAL A 199 0.66 8.24 0.30
CA VAL A 199 1.91 7.52 0.65
C VAL A 199 3.13 8.45 0.58
N GLN A 200 3.23 9.27 -0.48
CA GLN A 200 4.30 10.27 -0.61
C GLN A 200 4.21 11.36 0.49
N SER A 201 3.00 11.79 0.84
CA SER A 201 2.77 12.73 1.94
C SER A 201 3.20 12.15 3.28
N ASN A 202 2.77 10.92 3.60
CA ASN A 202 3.12 10.21 4.84
C ASN A 202 4.63 10.01 4.96
N LEU A 203 5.31 9.65 3.86
CA LEU A 203 6.77 9.58 3.85
C LEU A 203 7.42 10.93 4.17
N SER A 204 6.92 12.00 3.57
CA SER A 204 7.43 13.37 3.81
C SER A 204 7.18 13.82 5.25
N GLN A 205 6.03 13.48 5.82
CA GLN A 205 5.69 13.73 7.21
C GLN A 205 6.58 12.94 8.16
N LEU A 206 6.81 11.65 7.91
CA LEU A 206 7.70 10.82 8.70
C LEU A 206 9.14 11.38 8.70
N GLU A 207 9.61 11.90 7.56
CA GLU A 207 10.88 12.61 7.48
C GLU A 207 10.92 13.88 8.32
N ALA A 208 9.85 14.68 8.28
CA ALA A 208 9.75 15.89 9.09
C ALA A 208 9.72 15.58 10.59
N LEU A 209 8.96 14.56 11.00
CA LEU A 209 8.87 14.11 12.39
C LEU A 209 10.20 13.55 12.89
N CYS A 210 10.93 12.78 12.08
CA CYS A 210 12.25 12.29 12.43
C CYS A 210 13.23 13.45 12.67
N LYS A 211 13.24 14.46 11.78
CA LYS A 211 14.07 15.67 11.94
C LYS A 211 13.68 16.47 13.20
N ALA A 212 12.38 16.67 13.42
CA ALA A 212 11.87 17.38 14.58
C ALA A 212 12.28 16.67 15.88
N SER A 213 12.18 15.35 15.92
CA SER A 213 12.58 14.54 17.08
C SER A 213 14.07 14.68 17.40
N TRP A 214 14.93 14.71 16.39
CA TRP A 214 16.36 15.01 16.62
C TRP A 214 16.60 16.41 17.20
N GLU A 215 15.83 17.42 16.79
CA GLU A 215 15.96 18.76 17.35
C GLU A 215 15.46 18.84 18.80
N GLN A 216 14.33 18.20 19.10
CA GLN A 216 13.81 18.09 20.47
C GLN A 216 14.81 17.38 21.39
N LEU A 217 15.46 16.32 20.90
CA LEU A 217 16.50 15.63 21.66
C LEU A 217 17.70 16.54 21.98
N LYS A 218 18.13 17.39 21.03
CA LYS A 218 19.20 18.37 21.29
C LYS A 218 18.79 19.42 22.32
N ILE A 219 17.54 19.86 22.30
CA ILE A 219 17.01 20.81 23.29
C ILE A 219 17.07 20.19 24.68
N LEU A 220 16.59 18.95 24.82
CA LEU A 220 16.68 18.21 26.09
C LEU A 220 18.12 18.05 26.56
N ASP A 221 19.03 17.61 25.68
CA ASP A 221 20.45 17.45 26.02
C ASP A 221 21.11 18.76 26.48
N LYS A 222 20.77 19.90 25.84
CA LYS A 222 21.30 21.22 26.22
C LYS A 222 20.74 21.70 27.55
N ALA A 223 19.45 21.49 27.78
CA ALA A 223 18.80 21.87 29.02
C ALA A 223 19.35 21.10 30.22
N GLU A 224 19.56 19.79 30.05
CA GLU A 224 20.11 18.94 31.10
C GLU A 224 21.56 19.28 31.44
N LYS A 225 22.41 19.57 30.44
CA LYS A 225 23.80 20.04 30.68
C LYS A 225 23.83 21.31 31.53
N LYS A 226 23.00 22.31 31.21
CA LYS A 226 22.90 23.54 31.99
C LYS A 226 22.47 23.30 33.44
N THR A 227 21.57 22.34 33.66
CA THR A 227 21.12 21.96 35.01
C THR A 227 22.22 21.26 35.79
N LYS A 228 23.01 20.38 35.13
CA LYS A 228 24.15 19.69 35.75
C LYS A 228 25.27 20.66 36.15
N ASP A 229 25.64 21.58 35.27
CA ASP A 229 26.66 22.61 35.55
C ASP A 229 26.25 23.55 36.70
N ARG A 230 24.95 23.84 36.84
CA ARG A 230 24.41 24.62 37.97
C ARG A 230 24.41 23.84 39.29
N ASN A 231 24.11 22.55 39.26
CA ASN A 231 24.08 21.71 40.47
C ASN A 231 25.49 21.34 40.95
N GLU A 232 26.44 21.07 40.05
CA GLU A 232 27.85 20.83 40.40
C GLU A 232 28.50 22.05 41.06
N LYS A 233 28.09 23.28 40.68
CA LYS A 233 28.50 24.51 41.37
C LYS A 233 27.86 24.73 42.73
N LYS A 234 26.80 24.00 43.09
CA LYS A 234 25.96 24.30 44.27
C LYS A 234 26.01 23.25 45.38
N ARG A 235 26.32 21.98 45.09
CA ARG A 235 26.45 20.91 46.12
C ARG A 235 27.43 19.82 45.70
N GLY A 236 28.45 19.59 46.52
CA GLY A 236 29.16 18.32 46.59
C GLY A 236 28.30 17.27 47.31
N GLY A 237 28.15 16.09 46.70
CA GLY A 237 27.67 14.86 47.34
C GLY A 237 26.14 14.66 47.40
N GLY A 238 25.66 13.57 46.79
CA GLY A 238 24.32 13.01 47.01
C GLY A 238 23.66 12.41 45.76
N SER A 239 24.02 11.18 45.41
CA SER A 239 23.28 10.27 44.50
C SER A 239 22.04 9.73 45.24
N ASP A 240 20.86 9.53 44.62
CA ASP A 240 20.50 8.26 43.99
C ASP A 240 19.21 8.32 43.11
N ALA A 241 18.61 9.50 42.88
CA ALA A 241 17.36 9.59 42.09
C ALA A 241 17.56 9.69 40.56
N LEU A 242 18.81 9.80 40.09
CA LEU A 242 19.16 10.13 38.69
C LEU A 242 19.47 8.91 37.79
N ALA A 243 19.43 7.69 38.34
CA ALA A 243 19.86 6.48 37.61
C ALA A 243 18.87 6.03 36.52
N SER A 244 17.57 6.26 36.69
CA SER A 244 16.54 5.89 35.71
C SER A 244 16.55 6.80 34.47
N GLU A 245 16.77 8.10 34.67
CA GLU A 245 16.80 9.11 33.60
C GLU A 245 18.03 8.94 32.67
N GLY A 246 19.16 8.49 33.23
CA GLY A 246 20.35 8.13 32.45
C GLY A 246 20.13 6.97 31.47
N SER A 247 19.25 6.00 31.81
CA SER A 247 18.97 4.84 30.95
C SER A 247 18.18 5.24 29.70
N LEU A 248 17.22 6.16 29.79
CA LEU A 248 16.56 6.70 28.59
C LEU A 248 17.49 7.56 27.74
N ARG A 249 18.34 8.35 28.38
CA ARG A 249 19.30 9.23 27.71
C ARG A 249 20.22 8.48 26.74
N HIS A 250 20.56 7.23 27.06
CA HIS A 250 21.35 6.37 26.18
C HIS A 250 20.52 5.53 25.21
N ARG A 251 19.21 5.35 25.46
CA ARG A 251 18.29 4.59 24.60
C ARG A 251 17.71 5.43 23.47
N LEU A 252 17.25 6.65 23.74
CA LEU A 252 16.61 7.53 22.75
C LEU A 252 17.48 7.83 21.52
N PRO A 253 18.77 8.22 21.66
CA PRO A 253 19.63 8.43 20.50
C PRO A 253 19.82 7.18 19.66
N LYS A 254 19.84 5.98 20.29
CA LYS A 254 19.95 4.70 19.57
C LYS A 254 18.69 4.41 18.78
N ILE A 255 17.51 4.55 19.40
CA ILE A 255 16.21 4.38 18.74
C ILE A 255 16.09 5.34 17.55
N PHE A 256 16.40 6.62 17.73
CA PHE A 256 16.27 7.58 16.62
C PHE A 256 17.29 7.37 15.51
N LYS A 257 18.49 6.87 15.84
CA LYS A 257 19.46 6.46 14.83
C LYS A 257 18.93 5.28 14.01
N GLU A 258 18.33 4.29 14.67
CA GLU A 258 17.69 3.17 13.99
C GLU A 258 16.51 3.62 13.10
N CYS A 259 15.63 4.49 13.63
CA CYS A 259 14.54 5.11 12.87
C CYS A 259 15.06 5.90 11.66
N GLU A 260 16.19 6.61 11.77
CA GLU A 260 16.78 7.36 10.66
C GLU A 260 17.33 6.41 9.58
N GLU A 261 17.97 5.31 9.98
CA GLU A 261 18.48 4.29 9.06
C GLU A 261 17.33 3.57 8.33
N ARG A 262 16.28 3.16 9.06
CA ARG A 262 15.06 2.58 8.50
C ARG A 262 14.37 3.54 7.52
N LEU A 263 14.27 4.82 7.88
CA LEU A 263 13.71 5.86 7.00
C LEU A 263 14.52 6.03 5.70
N LYS A 264 15.85 5.99 5.77
CA LYS A 264 16.70 6.02 4.56
C LYS A 264 16.42 4.84 3.63
N VAL A 265 16.24 3.65 4.19
CA VAL A 265 15.87 2.45 3.42
C VAL A 265 14.48 2.63 2.82
N LEU A 266 13.49 3.07 3.60
CA LEU A 266 12.11 3.31 3.15
C LEU A 266 12.06 4.28 1.97
N LYS A 267 12.80 5.40 2.03
CA LYS A 267 12.92 6.35 0.91
C LYS A 267 13.49 5.71 -0.34
N ALA A 268 14.52 4.88 -0.18
CA ALA A 268 15.13 4.17 -1.30
C ALA A 268 14.16 3.14 -1.91
N VAL A 269 13.39 2.44 -1.08
CA VAL A 269 12.34 1.50 -1.52
C VAL A 269 11.25 2.25 -2.27
N HIS A 270 10.70 3.32 -1.70
CA HIS A 270 9.69 4.16 -2.34
C HIS A 270 10.12 4.58 -3.75
N ARG A 271 11.28 5.23 -3.86
CA ARG A 271 11.81 5.66 -5.16
C ARG A 271 11.98 4.49 -6.14
N ARG A 272 12.48 3.34 -5.67
CA ARG A 272 12.71 2.16 -6.52
C ARG A 272 11.39 1.56 -7.02
N VAL A 273 10.39 1.43 -6.15
CA VAL A 273 9.09 0.84 -6.51
C VAL A 273 8.36 1.74 -7.50
N ILE A 274 8.31 3.06 -7.28
CA ILE A 274 7.67 4.00 -8.21
C ILE A 274 8.38 4.00 -9.58
N ASN A 275 9.72 4.01 -9.60
CA ASN A 275 10.47 3.93 -10.86
C ASN A 275 10.25 2.59 -11.59
N ARG A 276 10.11 1.50 -10.84
CA ARG A 276 9.76 0.19 -11.41
C ARG A 276 8.34 0.19 -11.97
N PHE A 277 7.38 0.82 -11.31
CA PHE A 277 6.03 1.00 -11.82
C PHE A 277 6.01 1.75 -13.16
N HIS A 278 6.72 2.88 -13.25
CA HIS A 278 6.87 3.58 -14.52
C HIS A 278 7.53 2.72 -15.61
N SER A 279 8.56 1.94 -15.25
CA SER A 279 9.21 1.01 -16.19
C SER A 279 8.27 -0.12 -16.63
N PHE A 280 7.41 -0.58 -15.73
CA PHE A 280 6.40 -1.60 -16.00
C PHE A 280 5.32 -1.09 -16.94
N LEU A 281 4.85 0.16 -16.78
CA LEU A 281 3.94 0.79 -17.73
C LEU A 281 4.55 0.91 -19.13
N LEU A 282 5.83 1.30 -19.23
CA LEU A 282 6.55 1.32 -20.51
C LEU A 282 6.63 -0.08 -21.13
N PHE A 283 6.88 -1.12 -20.33
CA PHE A 283 6.88 -2.51 -20.77
C PHE A 283 5.49 -2.93 -21.33
N LEU A 284 4.41 -2.42 -20.75
CA LEU A 284 3.04 -2.63 -21.22
C LEU A 284 2.66 -1.76 -22.43
N GLY A 285 3.59 -0.96 -22.97
CA GLY A 285 3.38 -0.17 -24.18
C GLY A 285 2.86 1.26 -23.95
N TYR A 286 2.81 1.74 -22.71
CA TYR A 286 2.40 3.12 -22.42
C TYR A 286 3.44 4.11 -22.96
N SER A 287 2.98 5.23 -23.50
CA SER A 287 3.87 6.31 -23.90
C SER A 287 4.44 7.04 -22.68
N ARG A 288 5.59 7.72 -22.82
CA ARG A 288 6.18 8.50 -21.72
C ARG A 288 5.26 9.58 -21.16
N ALA A 289 4.36 10.13 -21.98
CA ALA A 289 3.36 11.08 -21.53
C ALA A 289 2.34 10.38 -20.61
N MET A 290 1.75 9.29 -21.10
CA MET A 290 0.77 8.51 -20.34
C MET A 290 1.32 7.97 -19.02
N VAL A 291 2.58 7.55 -18.98
CA VAL A 291 3.23 7.07 -17.75
C VAL A 291 3.22 8.12 -16.64
N ARG A 292 3.33 9.42 -16.98
CA ARG A 292 3.30 10.49 -15.98
C ARG A 292 1.90 10.75 -15.43
N ASP A 293 0.88 10.51 -16.26
CA ASP A 293 -0.51 10.80 -15.93
C ASP A 293 -1.23 9.57 -15.32
N THR A 294 -0.66 8.37 -15.49
CA THR A 294 -1.24 7.12 -15.00
C THR A 294 -0.93 6.92 -13.53
N LYS A 295 -1.95 7.06 -12.69
CA LYS A 295 -1.86 6.76 -11.26
C LYS A 295 -1.86 5.25 -11.01
N ALA A 296 -1.06 4.80 -10.03
CA ALA A 296 -0.90 3.38 -9.73
C ALA A 296 -2.21 2.74 -9.23
N GLU A 297 -2.96 3.48 -8.43
CA GLU A 297 -4.24 3.05 -7.89
C GLU A 297 -5.30 2.89 -8.98
N ASP A 298 -5.36 3.82 -9.94
CA ASP A 298 -6.34 3.76 -11.03
C ASP A 298 -6.01 2.60 -11.98
N PHE A 299 -4.73 2.43 -12.32
CA PHE A 299 -4.23 1.28 -13.08
C PHE A 299 -4.62 -0.05 -12.41
N CYS A 300 -4.36 -0.19 -11.10
CA CYS A 300 -4.68 -1.40 -10.36
C CYS A 300 -6.20 -1.64 -10.25
N LYS A 301 -7.00 -0.58 -10.05
CA LYS A 301 -8.46 -0.68 -10.01
C LYS A 301 -9.03 -1.14 -11.34
N THR A 302 -8.58 -0.60 -12.46
CA THR A 302 -9.02 -1.03 -13.79
C THR A 302 -8.82 -2.53 -13.98
N ILE A 303 -7.62 -3.03 -13.68
CA ILE A 303 -7.30 -4.45 -13.84
C ILE A 303 -8.07 -5.32 -12.83
N SER A 304 -8.18 -4.88 -11.58
CA SER A 304 -8.91 -5.60 -10.54
C SER A 304 -10.40 -5.74 -10.90
N ASN A 305 -11.05 -4.65 -11.33
CA ASN A 305 -12.45 -4.65 -11.72
C ASN A 305 -12.68 -5.57 -12.93
N PHE A 306 -11.84 -5.44 -13.95
CA PHE A 306 -11.88 -6.33 -15.11
C PHE A 306 -11.73 -7.81 -14.69
N SER A 307 -10.80 -8.12 -13.81
CA SER A 307 -10.56 -9.52 -13.39
C SER A 307 -11.74 -10.12 -12.62
N LEU A 308 -12.50 -9.31 -11.87
CA LEU A 308 -13.76 -9.74 -11.23
C LEU A 308 -14.86 -10.03 -12.25
N GLU A 309 -15.01 -9.15 -13.23
CA GLU A 309 -15.96 -9.34 -14.34
C GLU A 309 -15.61 -10.61 -15.12
N TYR A 310 -14.33 -10.76 -15.50
CA TYR A 310 -13.81 -11.95 -16.16
C TYR A 310 -14.08 -13.23 -15.36
N ARG A 311 -13.83 -13.23 -14.05
CA ARG A 311 -14.12 -14.40 -13.18
C ARG A 311 -15.57 -14.81 -13.28
N SER A 312 -16.48 -13.86 -13.13
CA SER A 312 -17.93 -14.09 -13.15
C SER A 312 -18.39 -14.63 -14.51
N THR A 313 -17.92 -14.01 -15.60
CA THR A 313 -18.24 -14.44 -16.96
C THR A 313 -17.66 -15.81 -17.29
N ARG A 314 -16.40 -16.08 -16.91
CA ARG A 314 -15.74 -17.39 -17.09
C ARG A 314 -16.50 -18.49 -16.37
N GLN A 315 -16.92 -18.26 -15.13
CA GLN A 315 -17.73 -19.22 -14.36
C GLN A 315 -19.07 -19.50 -15.05
N ALA A 316 -19.77 -18.47 -15.54
CA ALA A 316 -21.02 -18.64 -16.27
C ALA A 316 -20.84 -19.49 -17.54
N VAL A 317 -19.76 -19.25 -18.32
CA VAL A 317 -19.45 -20.03 -19.53
C VAL A 317 -19.16 -21.51 -19.19
N LEU A 318 -18.40 -21.77 -18.13
CA LEU A 318 -18.11 -23.15 -17.71
C LEU A 318 -19.38 -23.89 -17.26
N MET A 319 -20.20 -23.26 -16.42
CA MET A 319 -21.48 -23.83 -15.98
C MET A 319 -22.43 -24.10 -17.15
N GLN A 320 -22.46 -23.22 -18.15
CA GLN A 320 -23.26 -23.44 -19.36
C GLN A 320 -22.75 -24.65 -20.15
N ARG A 321 -21.44 -24.75 -20.39
CA ARG A 321 -20.84 -25.91 -21.08
C ARG A 321 -21.09 -27.22 -20.35
N GLU A 322 -21.05 -27.23 -19.02
CA GLU A 322 -21.36 -28.41 -18.22
C GLU A 322 -22.83 -28.83 -18.36
N ARG A 323 -23.77 -27.88 -18.31
CA ARG A 323 -25.20 -28.15 -18.52
C ARG A 323 -25.49 -28.70 -19.91
N GLU A 324 -24.82 -28.18 -20.95
CA GLU A 324 -24.96 -28.67 -22.32
C GLU A 324 -24.39 -30.09 -22.49
N ARG A 325 -23.27 -30.41 -21.82
CA ARG A 325 -22.72 -31.79 -21.76
C ARG A 325 -23.64 -32.76 -21.04
N GLN A 326 -24.30 -32.34 -19.97
CA GLN A 326 -25.26 -33.17 -19.24
C GLN A 326 -26.51 -33.47 -20.08
N LYS A 327 -27.05 -32.47 -20.79
CA LYS A 327 -28.22 -32.65 -21.68
C LYS A 327 -27.92 -33.57 -22.86
N SER A 328 -26.77 -33.41 -23.51
CA SER A 328 -26.35 -34.25 -24.64
C SER A 328 -25.97 -35.68 -24.23
N GLY A 329 -25.50 -35.89 -23.00
CA GLY A 329 -25.25 -37.23 -22.44
C GLY A 329 -26.50 -38.01 -22.05
N SER A 330 -27.64 -37.33 -21.81
CA SER A 330 -28.92 -37.96 -21.46
C SER A 330 -29.81 -38.32 -22.64
N GLU A 331 -29.51 -37.83 -23.86
CA GLU A 331 -30.24 -38.19 -25.08
C GLU A 331 -29.59 -39.41 -25.77
N SER A 332 -29.94 -40.63 -25.35
CA SER A 332 -29.69 -41.84 -26.15
C SER A 332 -30.80 -42.01 -27.20
N PRO A 333 -30.51 -42.34 -28.48
CA PRO A 333 -31.55 -42.41 -29.50
C PRO A 333 -32.39 -43.69 -29.30
N GLY A 334 -33.65 -43.52 -28.92
CA GLY A 334 -34.64 -44.61 -28.99
C GLY A 334 -34.89 -45.01 -30.45
N PRO A 335 -35.02 -46.31 -30.77
CA PRO A 335 -35.32 -46.75 -32.12
C PRO A 335 -36.81 -46.49 -32.37
N ASN A 336 -37.12 -45.41 -33.09
CA ASN A 336 -38.29 -45.22 -33.97
C ASN A 336 -38.78 -43.77 -33.92
N THR A 337 -38.39 -42.96 -34.90
CA THR A 337 -39.23 -41.85 -35.39
C THR A 337 -38.86 -41.51 -36.84
N PRO A 338 -39.83 -41.24 -37.73
CA PRO A 338 -39.60 -41.20 -39.17
C PRO A 338 -38.98 -39.89 -39.63
N VAL A 339 -38.24 -40.00 -40.73
CA VAL A 339 -37.49 -38.93 -41.41
C VAL A 339 -38.45 -37.85 -41.93
N GLY A 340 -38.61 -36.77 -41.17
CA GLY A 340 -39.25 -35.53 -41.62
C GLY A 340 -38.29 -34.67 -42.46
N ARG A 341 -38.72 -34.34 -43.68
CA ARG A 341 -38.02 -33.48 -44.66
C ARG A 341 -37.35 -32.25 -44.02
N ARG A 342 -36.02 -32.21 -44.09
CA ARG A 342 -35.22 -31.00 -43.85
C ARG A 342 -35.47 -29.96 -44.95
N LYS A 343 -36.00 -28.81 -44.57
CA LYS A 343 -35.99 -27.58 -45.38
C LYS A 343 -34.63 -26.89 -45.18
N ARG A 344 -33.75 -26.98 -46.18
CA ARG A 344 -32.64 -26.04 -46.46
C ARG A 344 -33.27 -24.74 -46.99
N GLN A 345 -32.88 -23.49 -46.70
CA GLN A 345 -31.64 -22.86 -46.26
C GLN A 345 -31.95 -21.49 -45.62
N GLN A 346 -31.20 -21.10 -44.59
CA GLN A 346 -30.61 -19.76 -44.46
C GLN A 346 -29.11 -20.00 -44.18
N THR A 347 -28.23 -19.26 -44.86
CA THR A 347 -26.79 -19.53 -45.01
C THR A 347 -25.99 -19.31 -43.71
N PRO A 348 -25.37 -20.35 -43.11
CA PRO A 348 -24.47 -20.26 -41.97
C PRO A 348 -22.98 -20.35 -42.38
N THR A 349 -22.65 -20.06 -43.64
CA THR A 349 -21.31 -20.26 -44.20
C THR A 349 -20.36 -19.12 -43.89
N GLU A 350 -20.80 -17.87 -43.94
CA GLU A 350 -19.92 -16.71 -43.74
C GLU A 350 -19.51 -16.53 -42.27
N GLU A 351 -20.44 -16.59 -41.31
CA GLU A 351 -20.11 -16.51 -39.87
C GLU A 351 -19.18 -17.65 -39.42
N ASN A 352 -19.39 -18.85 -39.97
CA ASN A 352 -18.59 -20.02 -39.61
C ASN A 352 -17.20 -19.95 -40.27
N GLU A 353 -17.09 -19.40 -41.49
CA GLU A 353 -15.81 -19.10 -42.14
C GLU A 353 -15.04 -17.98 -41.43
N GLU A 354 -15.72 -16.92 -41.00
CA GLU A 354 -15.14 -15.82 -40.22
C GLU A 354 -14.64 -16.29 -38.86
N GLN A 355 -15.41 -17.13 -38.18
CA GLN A 355 -14.98 -17.78 -36.94
C GLN A 355 -13.78 -18.71 -37.17
N CYS A 356 -13.75 -19.49 -38.25
CA CYS A 356 -12.59 -20.30 -38.63
C CYS A 356 -11.36 -19.44 -38.93
N LYS A 357 -11.51 -18.34 -39.66
CA LYS A 357 -10.42 -17.38 -39.97
C LYS A 357 -9.86 -16.76 -38.69
N LEU A 358 -10.72 -16.36 -37.76
CA LEU A 358 -10.29 -15.82 -36.45
C LEU A 358 -9.52 -16.88 -35.64
N GLU A 359 -9.99 -18.13 -35.60
CA GLU A 359 -9.27 -19.22 -34.95
C GLU A 359 -7.92 -19.51 -35.60
N GLU A 360 -7.82 -19.41 -36.93
CA GLU A 360 -6.57 -19.66 -37.67
C GLU A 360 -5.51 -18.59 -37.37
N VAL A 361 -5.91 -17.30 -37.38
CA VAL A 361 -5.03 -16.19 -36.96
C VAL A 361 -4.50 -16.42 -35.54
N LEU A 362 -5.35 -16.93 -34.65
CA LEU A 362 -5.01 -17.18 -33.25
C LEU A 362 -4.16 -18.44 -33.00
N LYS A 363 -4.15 -19.40 -33.93
CA LYS A 363 -3.33 -20.62 -33.86
C LYS A 363 -1.91 -20.43 -34.40
N THR A 364 -1.65 -19.37 -35.19
CA THR A 364 -0.30 -19.11 -35.71
C THR A 364 0.67 -18.70 -34.59
N PRO A 365 1.79 -19.43 -34.39
CA PRO A 365 2.74 -19.10 -33.35
C PRO A 365 3.68 -17.99 -33.83
N ASP A 366 3.34 -16.73 -33.57
CA ASP A 366 4.30 -15.63 -33.69
C ASP A 366 5.28 -15.64 -32.50
N PHE A 367 6.10 -16.69 -32.42
CA PHE A 367 7.32 -16.72 -31.63
C PHE A 367 8.52 -16.35 -32.51
N ASN A 368 8.58 -15.10 -32.96
CA ASN A 368 9.81 -14.52 -33.47
C ASN A 368 10.15 -13.25 -32.68
N LEU A 369 10.72 -13.47 -31.50
CA LEU A 369 11.51 -12.49 -30.76
C LEU A 369 12.76 -12.14 -31.60
N ARG A 370 12.59 -11.24 -32.57
CA ARG A 370 13.73 -10.50 -33.15
C ARG A 370 14.22 -9.58 -32.04
N ARG A 371 15.25 -10.04 -31.33
CA ARG A 371 15.95 -9.32 -30.27
C ARG A 371 16.59 -8.07 -30.87
N ASP A 372 15.90 -6.94 -30.82
CA ASP A 372 16.46 -5.66 -31.22
C ASP A 372 17.43 -5.16 -30.14
N SER A 373 18.71 -5.11 -30.50
CA SER A 373 19.85 -4.81 -29.63
C SER A 373 20.13 -3.31 -29.53
N SER A 374 19.11 -2.50 -29.27
CA SER A 374 19.24 -1.04 -29.20
C SER A 374 18.59 -0.44 -27.93
N LEU A 375 19.15 -0.77 -26.75
CA LEU A 375 18.99 0.05 -25.54
C LEU A 375 20.38 0.37 -24.94
N PRO A 376 20.58 1.59 -24.43
CA PRO A 376 21.91 2.16 -24.22
C PRO A 376 22.69 1.49 -23.08
N ARG A 377 23.91 1.03 -23.39
CA ARG A 377 24.90 0.56 -22.43
C ARG A 377 25.38 1.71 -21.55
N ASN A 378 25.36 1.47 -20.24
CA ASN A 378 26.03 2.28 -19.23
C ASN A 378 27.49 2.55 -19.58
N ARG A 379 27.87 3.82 -19.61
CA ARG A 379 29.26 4.27 -19.69
C ARG A 379 29.86 4.25 -18.28
N ARG A 380 30.66 3.23 -17.95
CA ARG A 380 31.77 3.34 -16.98
C ARG A 380 32.95 2.48 -17.44
N ARG A 381 34.13 3.09 -17.34
CA ARG A 381 35.45 2.65 -17.82
C ARG A 381 36.02 1.48 -16.98
N VAL A 382 36.67 0.56 -17.70
CA VAL A 382 37.99 -0.10 -17.44
C VAL A 382 38.10 -1.08 -16.25
N THR A 383 38.14 -2.39 -16.53
CA THR A 383 39.33 -3.27 -16.61
C THR A 383 38.90 -4.72 -16.88
N ASP A 384 39.74 -5.45 -17.62
CA ASP A 384 39.59 -6.85 -18.03
C ASP A 384 39.31 -7.85 -16.90
N ILE A 385 38.56 -8.93 -17.22
CA ILE A 385 38.88 -10.36 -16.95
C ILE A 385 37.70 -11.24 -17.42
N LYS A 386 38.03 -12.29 -18.19
CA LYS A 386 37.15 -13.29 -18.83
C LYS A 386 36.52 -14.28 -17.81
N GLY A 387 35.26 -14.66 -18.02
CA GLY A 387 34.60 -15.83 -17.39
C GLY A 387 33.08 -15.87 -17.63
N PRO A 388 32.44 -17.05 -17.82
CA PRO A 388 31.09 -17.14 -18.40
C PRO A 388 29.98 -16.89 -17.36
N PHE A 389 29.09 -15.96 -17.68
CA PHE A 389 27.93 -15.60 -16.86
C PHE A 389 26.73 -16.52 -17.14
N SER A 390 26.36 -17.33 -16.15
CA SER A 390 24.95 -17.72 -15.96
C SER A 390 24.29 -16.65 -15.09
N ARG A 391 23.35 -15.88 -15.63
CA ARG A 391 22.56 -14.90 -14.86
C ARG A 391 21.06 -15.23 -14.96
N LYS A 392 20.55 -15.92 -13.95
CA LYS A 392 19.13 -15.87 -13.59
C LYS A 392 18.79 -14.43 -13.17
N MET A 393 17.72 -13.86 -13.74
CA MET A 393 17.11 -12.63 -13.22
C MET A 393 16.51 -12.95 -11.85
N LYS A 394 16.99 -12.28 -10.80
CA LYS A 394 16.28 -12.16 -9.53
C LYS A 394 15.39 -10.91 -9.62
N TRP A 395 14.08 -11.11 -9.45
CA TRP A 395 13.02 -10.11 -9.48
C TRP A 395 12.95 -9.32 -8.17
#